data_AF-A0A1G1M762-F1
#
_entry.id   AF-A0A1G1M762-F1
#
_cell.length_a   1.000
_cell.length_b   1.000
_cell.length_c   1.000
_cell.angle_alpha   90.00
_cell.angle_beta   90.00
_cell.angle_gamma   90.00
#
_symmetry.space_group_name_H-M   'P 1'
#
loop_
_entity.id
_entity.type
_entity.pdbx_description
1 polymer ?
#
loop_
_entity_poly.entity_id
_entity_poly.type
_entity_poly.pdbx_seq_one_letter_code
_entity_poly.pdbx_strand_id
1 'polypeptide(L)'
;MEEKRAVFSKIRIANVLFGVSLIFWPVTVIPAIMIFDAPGSQNSVFSWLVFWLTMLYPVVVIVSILGSRVGYRFGKDKAALLISLLPFTYAILFAIWYGITMIFQLLLSLKSILLSIFKR
;
A
#
# COMPACT_ATOMS: atom_id res chain seq x y z
N MET A 1 -16.20 4.31 -31.09
CA MET A 1 -17.18 3.95 -30.04
C MET A 1 -16.72 2.74 -29.21
N GLU A 2 -16.14 1.73 -29.85
CA GLU A 2 -15.65 0.51 -29.22
C GLU A 2 -14.50 0.74 -28.21
N GLU A 3 -13.52 1.58 -28.58
CA GLU A 3 -12.39 1.96 -27.71
C GLU A 3 -12.84 2.58 -26.37
N LYS A 4 -13.81 3.51 -26.43
CA LYS A 4 -14.34 4.19 -25.24
C LYS A 4 -15.07 3.22 -24.29
N ARG A 5 -15.70 2.18 -24.83
CA ARG A 5 -16.33 1.10 -24.06
C ARG A 5 -15.27 0.21 -23.41
N ALA A 6 -14.19 -0.11 -24.13
CA ALA A 6 -13.08 -0.90 -23.60
C ALA A 6 -12.39 -0.20 -22.41
N VAL A 7 -12.13 1.11 -22.52
CA VAL A 7 -11.55 1.90 -21.40
C VAL A 7 -12.47 1.89 -20.18
N PHE A 8 -13.77 2.08 -20.38
CA PHE A 8 -14.74 2.05 -19.29
C PHE A 8 -14.77 0.69 -18.57
N SER A 9 -14.75 -0.41 -19.33
CA SER A 9 -14.68 -1.75 -18.76
C SER A 9 -13.40 -1.96 -17.94
N LYS A 10 -12.25 -1.50 -18.43
CA LYS A 10 -10.98 -1.59 -17.69
C LYS A 10 -11.03 -0.83 -16.37
N ILE A 11 -11.51 0.42 -16.38
CA ILE A 11 -11.67 1.23 -15.17
C ILE A 11 -12.64 0.56 -14.19
N ARG A 12 -13.74 -0.01 -14.69
CA ARG A 12 -14.72 -0.70 -13.86
C ARG A 12 -14.12 -1.94 -13.21
N ILE A 13 -13.38 -2.76 -13.96
CA ILE A 13 -12.69 -3.95 -13.45
C ILE A 13 -11.69 -3.56 -12.35
N ALA A 14 -10.83 -2.56 -12.60
CA ALA A 14 -9.87 -2.07 -11.62
C ALA A 14 -10.55 -1.59 -10.33
N ASN A 15 -11.59 -0.76 -10.46
CA ASN A 15 -12.33 -0.22 -9.32
C ASN A 15 -13.04 -1.33 -8.51
N VAL A 16 -13.57 -2.37 -9.17
CA VAL A 16 -14.17 -3.51 -8.46
C VAL A 16 -13.09 -4.32 -7.74
N LEU A 17 -11.99 -4.63 -8.42
CA LEU A 17 -10.89 -5.40 -7.84
C LEU A 17 -10.32 -4.73 -6.59
N PHE A 18 -10.00 -3.43 -6.68
CA PHE A 18 -9.49 -2.66 -5.54
C PHE A 18 -10.58 -2.30 -4.51
N GLY A 19 -11.85 -2.25 -4.92
CA GLY A 19 -12.95 -2.14 -3.97
C GLY A 19 -13.06 -3.39 -3.09
N VAL A 20 -12.93 -4.57 -3.70
CA VAL A 20 -12.97 -5.86 -2.98
C VAL A 20 -11.77 -6.03 -2.06
N SER A 21 -10.58 -5.53 -2.42
CA SER A 21 -9.40 -5.61 -1.54
C SER A 21 -9.57 -4.87 -0.22
N LEU A 22 -10.48 -3.88 -0.13
CA LEU A 22 -10.82 -3.22 1.14
C LEU A 22 -11.46 -4.17 2.16
N ILE A 23 -12.08 -5.26 1.73
CA ILE A 23 -12.62 -6.28 2.65
C ILE A 23 -11.48 -6.95 3.42
N PHE A 24 -10.32 -7.11 2.80
CA PHE A 24 -9.14 -7.73 3.40
C PHE A 24 -8.23 -6.73 4.14
N TRP A 25 -8.47 -5.42 4.01
CA TRP A 25 -7.66 -4.38 4.65
C TRP A 25 -7.59 -4.50 6.19
N PRO A 26 -8.66 -4.88 6.93
CA PRO A 26 -8.56 -5.05 8.39
C PRO A 26 -7.48 -6.05 8.82
N VAL A 27 -7.19 -7.06 7.98
CA VAL A 27 -6.14 -8.06 8.24
C VAL A 27 -4.75 -7.41 8.31
N THR A 28 -4.51 -6.33 7.57
CA THR A 28 -3.23 -5.62 7.59
C THR A 28 -3.19 -4.50 8.63
N VAL A 29 -4.34 -3.92 8.98
CA VAL A 29 -4.44 -2.85 9.99
C VAL A 29 -4.14 -3.36 11.40
N ILE A 30 -4.67 -4.53 11.76
CA ILE A 30 -4.51 -5.06 13.13
C ILE A 30 -3.01 -5.18 13.51
N PRO A 31 -2.15 -5.85 12.71
CA PRO A 31 -0.71 -5.86 12.97
C PRO A 31 -0.08 -4.46 13.00
N ALA A 32 -0.53 -3.55 12.13
CA ALA A 32 0.03 -2.20 12.06
C ALA A 32 -0.23 -1.39 13.34
N ILE A 33 -1.35 -1.62 14.02
CA ILE A 33 -1.65 -1.00 15.32
C ILE A 33 -0.78 -1.63 16.43
N MET A 34 -0.63 -2.96 16.42
CA MET A 34 0.14 -3.70 17.42
C MET A 34 1.65 -3.40 17.40
N ILE A 35 2.17 -2.78 16.33
CA ILE A 35 3.56 -2.29 16.28
C ILE A 35 3.86 -1.35 17.46
N PHE A 36 2.86 -0.61 17.95
CA PHE A 36 3.05 0.36 19.02
C PHE A 36 3.12 -0.24 20.43
N ASP A 37 2.84 -1.54 20.59
CA ASP A 37 2.95 -2.23 21.87
C ASP A 37 4.41 -2.50 22.27
N ALA A 38 5.34 -2.42 21.32
CA ALA A 38 6.77 -2.59 21.58
C ALA A 38 7.37 -1.34 22.26
N PRO A 39 8.25 -1.49 23.26
CA PRO A 39 8.89 -0.36 23.93
C PRO A 39 9.73 0.48 22.96
N GLY A 40 9.55 1.81 23.01
CA GLY A 40 10.25 2.75 22.12
C GLY A 40 9.68 2.87 20.70
N SER A 41 8.70 2.07 20.32
CA SER A 41 8.04 2.10 18.99
C SER A 41 7.41 3.46 18.66
N GLN A 42 6.89 4.18 19.65
CA GLN A 42 6.26 5.49 19.46
C GLN A 42 7.24 6.57 18.98
N ASN A 43 8.53 6.42 19.29
CA ASN A 43 9.59 7.32 18.83
C ASN A 43 10.20 6.86 17.49
N SER A 44 9.78 5.70 16.98
CA SER A 44 10.29 5.15 15.73
C SER A 44 9.53 5.73 14.55
N VAL A 45 10.22 6.53 13.73
CA VAL A 45 9.71 7.01 12.43
C VAL A 45 9.23 5.83 11.57
N PHE A 46 9.89 4.68 11.71
CA PHE A 46 9.53 3.48 10.98
C PHE A 46 8.13 2.96 11.32
N SER A 47 7.82 2.86 12.62
CA SER A 47 6.52 2.39 13.10
C SER A 47 5.39 3.30 12.61
N TRP A 48 5.60 4.61 12.66
CA TRP A 48 4.66 5.59 12.13
C TRP A 48 4.46 5.50 10.62
N LEU A 49 5.53 5.29 9.84
CA LEU A 49 5.42 5.13 8.40
C LEU A 49 4.60 3.89 8.03
N VAL A 50 4.84 2.75 8.69
CA VAL A 50 4.04 1.53 8.44
C VAL A 50 2.58 1.78 8.78
N PHE A 51 2.30 2.35 9.95
CA PHE A 51 0.94 2.67 10.39
C PHE A 51 0.20 3.55 9.37
N TRP A 52 0.80 4.69 8.97
CA TRP A 52 0.17 5.61 8.03
C TRP A 52 0.02 5.00 6.65
N LEU A 53 1.01 4.24 6.17
CA LEU A 53 0.92 3.59 4.87
C LEU A 53 -0.22 2.54 4.85
N THR A 54 -0.41 1.81 5.93
CA THR A 54 -1.52 0.87 6.04
C THR A 54 -2.86 1.61 6.18
N MET A 55 -2.93 2.66 7.01
CA MET A 55 -4.15 3.42 7.24
C MET A 55 -4.64 4.22 6.04
N LEU A 56 -3.74 4.69 5.17
CA LEU A 56 -4.11 5.49 3.99
C LEU A 56 -4.61 4.65 2.82
N TYR A 57 -4.44 3.33 2.84
CA TYR A 57 -4.84 2.46 1.72
C TYR A 57 -6.32 2.63 1.30
N PRO A 58 -7.31 2.63 2.23
CA PRO A 58 -8.71 2.86 1.86
C PRO A 58 -8.95 4.24 1.25
N VAL A 59 -8.25 5.27 1.74
CA VAL A 59 -8.35 6.63 1.19
C VAL A 59 -7.87 6.64 -0.26
N VAL A 60 -6.75 5.99 -0.56
CA VAL A 60 -6.21 5.88 -1.93
C VAL A 60 -7.20 5.14 -2.85
N VAL A 61 -7.82 4.06 -2.38
CA VAL A 61 -8.84 3.33 -3.15
C VAL A 61 -10.06 4.20 -3.44
N ILE A 62 -10.59 4.89 -2.43
CA ILE A 62 -11.78 5.75 -2.59
C ILE A 62 -11.47 6.90 -3.56
N VAL A 63 -10.33 7.58 -3.38
CA VAL A 63 -9.90 8.67 -4.26
C VAL A 63 -9.69 8.17 -5.70
N SER A 64 -9.12 6.99 -5.88
CA SER A 64 -8.96 6.34 -7.19
C SER A 64 -10.31 6.09 -7.88
N ILE A 65 -11.29 5.54 -7.17
CA ILE A 65 -12.62 5.24 -7.72
C ILE A 65 -13.35 6.53 -8.11
N LEU A 66 -13.34 7.54 -7.24
CA LEU A 66 -14.00 8.81 -7.50
C LEU A 66 -13.30 9.58 -8.62
N GLY A 67 -11.97 9.69 -8.55
CA GLY A 67 -11.15 10.42 -9.52
C GLY A 67 -11.21 9.80 -10.92
N SER A 68 -11.20 8.47 -11.03
CA SER A 68 -11.32 7.79 -12.32
C SER A 68 -12.70 7.99 -12.96
N ARG A 69 -13.78 8.00 -12.17
CA ARG A 69 -15.13 8.31 -12.65
C ARG A 69 -15.24 9.74 -13.15
N VAL A 70 -14.68 10.70 -12.40
CA VAL A 70 -14.67 12.12 -12.79
C VAL A 70 -13.86 12.32 -14.07
N GLY A 71 -12.63 11.78 -14.13
CA GLY A 71 -11.77 11.87 -15.31
C GLY A 71 -12.41 11.31 -16.57
N TYR A 72 -13.12 10.18 -16.46
CA TYR A 72 -13.85 9.58 -17.58
C TYR A 72 -15.01 10.46 -18.07
N ARG A 73 -15.76 11.10 -17.15
CA ARG A 73 -16.85 12.03 -17.51
C ARG A 73 -16.35 13.25 -18.29
N PHE A 74 -15.15 13.74 -17.98
CA PHE A 74 -14.53 14.85 -18.69
C PHE A 74 -13.79 14.44 -19.97
N GLY A 75 -13.89 13.17 -20.41
CA GLY A 75 -13.23 12.67 -21.62
C GLY A 75 -11.72 12.50 -21.49
N LYS A 76 -11.16 12.56 -20.27
CA LYS A 76 -9.74 12.35 -20.01
C LYS A 76 -9.44 10.87 -19.77
N ASP A 77 -9.69 10.05 -20.77
CA ASP A 77 -9.69 8.58 -20.68
C ASP A 77 -8.36 7.99 -20.16
N LYS A 78 -7.22 8.48 -20.67
CA LYS A 78 -5.89 8.05 -20.21
C LYS A 78 -5.65 8.38 -18.73
N ALA A 79 -6.02 9.59 -18.32
CA ALA A 79 -5.86 10.02 -16.93
C ALA A 79 -6.78 9.23 -16.00
N ALA A 80 -8.02 8.98 -16.41
CA ALA A 80 -8.99 8.18 -15.67
C ALA A 80 -8.48 6.75 -15.43
N LEU A 81 -7.86 6.15 -16.45
CA LEU A 81 -7.25 4.82 -16.34
C LEU A 81 -6.05 4.82 -15.39
N LEU A 82 -5.15 5.80 -15.50
CA LEU A 82 -4.02 5.94 -14.57
C LEU A 82 -4.48 6.13 -13.12
N ILE A 83 -5.50 6.97 -12.91
CA ILE A 83 -6.08 7.18 -11.58
C ILE A 83 -6.66 5.88 -11.03
N SER A 84 -7.36 5.08 -11.86
CA SER A 84 -7.93 3.79 -11.43
C SER A 84 -6.87 2.77 -10.97
N LEU A 85 -5.62 2.95 -11.40
CA LEU A 85 -4.48 2.11 -11.05
C LEU A 85 -3.65 2.64 -9.86
N LEU A 86 -4.02 3.79 -9.27
CA LEU A 86 -3.34 4.32 -8.07
C LEU A 86 -3.26 3.33 -6.90
N PRO A 87 -4.28 2.50 -6.61
CA PRO A 87 -4.17 1.52 -5.52
C PRO A 87 -3.12 0.45 -5.81
N PHE A 88 -2.90 0.13 -7.09
CA PHE A 88 -1.87 -0.81 -7.51
C PHE A 88 -0.47 -0.25 -7.29
N THR A 89 -0.22 0.99 -7.75
CA THR A 89 1.08 1.65 -7.54
C THR A 89 1.37 1.84 -6.07
N TYR A 90 0.35 2.18 -5.28
CA TYR A 90 0.46 2.25 -3.83
C TYR A 90 0.83 0.89 -3.20
N ALA A 91 0.18 -0.20 -3.62
CA ALA A 91 0.50 -1.54 -3.14
C ALA A 91 1.94 -1.96 -3.48
N ILE A 92 2.44 -1.61 -4.68
CA ILE A 92 3.84 -1.86 -5.07
C ILE A 92 4.80 -1.09 -4.15
N LEU A 93 4.56 0.21 -3.93
CA LEU A 93 5.41 1.02 -3.05
C LEU A 93 5.42 0.47 -1.63
N PHE A 94 4.25 0.05 -1.13
CA PHE A 94 4.13 -0.59 0.17
C PHE A 94 4.92 -1.90 0.24
N ALA A 95 4.81 -2.76 -0.78
CA ALA A 95 5.55 -4.03 -0.82
C ALA A 95 7.07 -3.82 -0.89
N ILE A 96 7.55 -2.85 -1.68
CA ILE A 96 8.97 -2.48 -1.75
C ILE A 96 9.45 -1.99 -0.39
N TRP A 97 8.71 -1.08 0.24
CA TRP A 97 9.03 -0.57 1.56
C TRP A 97 9.11 -1.71 2.58
N TYR A 98 8.10 -2.57 2.63
CA TYR A 98 8.09 -3.71 3.53
C TYR A 98 9.28 -4.66 3.28
N GLY A 99 9.60 -4.94 2.02
CA GLY A 99 10.77 -5.76 1.64
C GLY A 99 12.10 -5.17 2.12
N ILE A 100 12.32 -3.87 1.94
CA ILE A 100 13.52 -3.17 2.44
C ILE A 100 13.67 -3.36 3.94
N THR A 101 12.55 -3.36 4.67
CA THR A 101 12.56 -3.36 6.13
C THR A 101 12.82 -4.76 6.69
N MET A 102 12.31 -5.80 6.03
CA MET A 102 12.67 -7.18 6.34
C MET A 102 14.17 -7.42 6.12
N ILE A 103 14.74 -6.92 5.02
CA ILE A 103 16.18 -7.04 4.74
C ILE A 103 16.99 -6.32 5.84
N PHE A 104 16.60 -5.10 6.19
CA PHE A 104 17.30 -4.35 7.24
C PHE A 104 17.26 -5.07 8.61
N GLN A 105 16.11 -5.60 9.00
CA GLN A 105 15.99 -6.38 10.25
C GLN A 105 16.83 -7.66 10.21
N LEU A 106 16.87 -8.36 9.07
CA LEU A 106 17.72 -9.54 8.90
C LEU A 106 19.20 -9.19 9.10
N LEU A 107 19.68 -8.07 8.54
CA LEU A 107 21.06 -7.60 8.69
C LEU A 107 21.39 -7.27 10.15
N LEU A 108 20.47 -6.62 10.88
CA LEU A 108 20.66 -6.32 12.30
C LEU A 108 20.74 -7.61 13.15
N SER A 109 19.88 -8.58 12.86
CA SER A 109 19.88 -9.89 13.52
C SER A 109 21.21 -10.61 13.29
N LEU A 110 21.69 -10.67 12.05
CA LEU A 110 22.99 -11.26 11.70
C LEU A 110 24.16 -10.58 12.44
N LYS A 111 24.17 -9.25 12.49
CA LYS A 111 25.19 -8.49 13.24
C LYS A 111 25.18 -8.87 14.73
N SER A 112 23.99 -8.98 15.34
CA SER A 112 23.86 -9.34 16.75
C SER A 112 24.40 -10.75 17.05
N ILE A 113 24.13 -11.71 16.17
CA ILE A 113 24.61 -13.09 16.28
C ILE A 113 26.13 -13.14 16.15
N LEU A 114 26.69 -12.47 15.14
CA LEU A 114 28.15 -12.43 14.95
C LEU A 114 28.86 -11.84 16.16
N LEU A 115 28.37 -10.71 16.70
CA LEU A 115 28.93 -10.11 17.90
C LEU A 115 28.87 -11.03 19.11
N SER A 116 27.82 -11.87 19.24
CA SER A 116 27.71 -12.84 20.33
C SER A 116 28.71 -13.99 20.22
N ILE A 117 29.09 -14.38 19.00
CA ILE A 117 30.09 -15.42 18.73
C ILE A 117 31.50 -14.90 19.02
N PHE A 118 31.82 -13.68 18.59
CA PHE A 118 33.17 -13.10 18.73
C PHE A 118 33.46 -12.47 20.10
N LYS A 119 32.44 -12.26 20.95
CA LYS A 119 32.61 -11.78 22.34
C LYS A 119 32.68 -12.90 23.38
N ARG A 120 32.63 -14.17 22.97
CA ARG A 120 32.98 -15.33 23.82
C ARG A 120 34.44 -15.69 23.61
#